data_AF-A0ABD4ZGB4-F1
#
_entry.id   AF-A0ABD4ZGB4-F1
#
_cell.length_a   1.000
_cell.length_b   1.000
_cell.length_c   1.000
_cell.angle_alpha   90.00
_cell.angle_beta   90.00
_cell.angle_gamma   90.00
#
_symmetry.space_group_name_H-M   'P 1'
#
loop_
_entity.id
_entity.type
_entity.pdbx_description
1 polymer ?
#
loop_
_entity_poly.entity_id
_entity_poly.type
_entity_poly.pdbx_seq_one_letter_code
_entity_poly.pdbx_strand_id
1 'polypeptide(L)'
;MVLMENSATRLKRYAESLKKFRHPGNKIGCIVMNANPFTNGHRYLIQQAAAQCDWLHLFLVKEDSSRFPYEDRLDLVLKGTADIPRLTVHRGSEY
;
A
#
# COMPACT_ATOMS: atom_id res chain seq x y z
N MET A 1 -3.73 -13.94 -19.23
CA MET A 1 -3.02 -13.28 -18.12
C MET A 1 -1.99 -14.26 -17.58
N VAL A 2 -0.70 -13.97 -17.73
CA VAL A 2 0.37 -14.85 -17.22
C VAL A 2 0.91 -14.24 -15.94
N LEU A 3 0.85 -14.99 -14.83
CA LEU A 3 1.44 -14.61 -13.56
C LEU A 3 2.92 -15.05 -13.57
N MET A 4 3.85 -14.10 -13.64
CA MET A 4 5.29 -14.38 -13.67
C MET A 4 5.88 -14.55 -12.27
N GLU A 5 5.28 -15.43 -11.46
CA GLU A 5 5.80 -15.73 -10.12
C GLU A 5 6.74 -16.94 -10.15
N ASN A 6 8.02 -16.72 -9.82
CA ASN A 6 9.05 -17.77 -9.83
C ASN A 6 9.05 -18.65 -8.55
N SER A 7 7.88 -18.87 -7.93
CA SER A 7 7.72 -19.76 -6.77
C SER A 7 6.26 -20.14 -6.54
N ALA A 8 6.02 -21.44 -6.36
CA ALA A 8 4.68 -21.96 -6.06
C ALA A 8 4.14 -21.56 -4.68
N THR A 9 4.95 -20.96 -3.79
CA THR A 9 4.56 -20.75 -2.38
C THR A 9 4.67 -19.30 -1.89
N ARG A 10 5.36 -18.41 -2.60
CA ARG A 10 5.58 -17.03 -2.13
C ARG A 10 4.28 -16.24 -2.00
N LEU A 11 3.42 -16.25 -3.01
CA LEU A 11 2.12 -15.59 -2.96
C LEU A 11 1.23 -16.16 -1.86
N LYS A 12 1.24 -17.48 -1.64
CA LYS A 12 0.49 -18.08 -0.53
C LYS A 12 1.01 -17.56 0.81
N ARG A 13 2.32 -17.55 1.03
CA ARG A 13 2.92 -17.02 2.28
C ARG A 13 2.65 -15.53 2.46
N TYR A 14 2.68 -14.76 1.39
CA TYR A 14 2.34 -13.34 1.42
C TYR A 14 0.86 -13.13 1.75
N ALA A 15 -0.05 -13.87 1.11
CA ALA A 15 -1.46 -13.82 1.45
C ALA A 15 -1.72 -14.21 2.93
N GLU A 16 -1.03 -15.23 3.45
CA GLU A 16 -1.10 -15.58 4.87
C GLU A 16 -0.56 -14.48 5.79
N SER A 17 0.53 -13.80 5.39
CA SER A 17 1.05 -12.68 6.19
C SER A 17 0.08 -11.49 6.21
N LEU A 18 -0.61 -11.22 5.10
CA LEU A 18 -1.61 -10.16 4.99
C LEU A 18 -2.84 -10.40 5.87
N LYS A 19 -3.19 -11.66 6.17
CA LYS A 19 -4.30 -11.98 7.09
C LYS A 19 -4.11 -11.35 8.48
N LYS A 20 -2.86 -11.11 8.91
CA LYS A 20 -2.55 -10.46 10.20
C LYS A 20 -2.99 -9.00 10.26
N PHE A 21 -3.13 -8.34 9.11
CA PHE A 21 -3.56 -6.95 8.99
C PHE A 21 -5.05 -6.84 8.66
N ARG A 22 -5.82 -7.92 8.84
CA ARG A 22 -7.25 -7.89 8.55
C ARG A 22 -7.96 -6.97 9.54
N HIS A 23 -8.72 -6.02 8.99
CA HIS A 23 -9.67 -5.22 9.75
C HIS A 23 -11.11 -5.66 9.44
N PRO A 24 -12.03 -5.57 10.42
CA PRO A 24 -13.44 -5.84 10.18
C PRO A 24 -14.06 -4.75 9.30
N GLY A 25 -15.06 -5.10 8.49
CA GLY A 25 -15.75 -4.18 7.60
C GLY A 25 -16.47 -4.93 6.48
N ASN A 26 -17.49 -4.29 5.90
CA ASN A 26 -18.22 -4.80 4.75
C ASN A 26 -17.52 -4.42 3.44
N LYS A 27 -16.94 -3.22 3.37
CA LYS A 27 -16.23 -2.72 2.19
C LYS A 27 -14.78 -2.41 2.56
N ILE A 28 -13.85 -3.25 2.08
CA ILE A 28 -12.41 -3.08 2.27
C ILE A 28 -11.79 -2.60 0.95
N GLY A 29 -11.10 -1.47 0.99
CA GLY A 29 -10.42 -0.86 -0.15
C GLY A 29 -8.93 -1.20 -0.20
N CYS A 30 -8.34 -1.12 -1.39
CA CYS A 30 -6.91 -1.26 -1.60
C CYS A 30 -6.41 -0.27 -2.65
N ILE A 31 -5.24 0.33 -2.39
CA ILE A 31 -4.47 1.11 -3.38
C ILE A 31 -3.05 0.54 -3.42
N VAL A 32 -2.53 0.32 -4.62
CA VAL A 32 -1.10 0.10 -4.85
C VAL A 32 -0.54 1.38 -5.47
N MET A 33 0.50 1.96 -4.90
CA MET A 33 1.09 3.22 -5.39
C MET A 33 2.60 3.23 -5.39
N ASN A 34 3.19 3.95 -6.35
CA ASN A 34 4.63 4.24 -6.35
C ASN A 34 4.97 5.48 -5.50
N ALA A 35 4.18 6.56 -5.56
CA ALA A 35 4.42 7.80 -4.80
C ALA A 35 5.84 8.36 -4.97
N ASN A 36 6.25 8.60 -6.22
CA ASN A 36 7.61 9.01 -6.59
C ASN A 36 7.68 10.44 -7.20
N PRO A 37 7.70 11.50 -6.37
CA PRO A 37 7.52 11.51 -4.91
C PRO A 37 6.03 11.51 -4.51
N PHE A 38 5.77 11.42 -3.21
CA PHE A 38 4.43 11.61 -2.66
C PHE A 38 3.96 13.05 -2.92
N THR A 39 2.67 13.23 -3.23
CA THR A 39 2.10 14.54 -3.62
C THR A 39 0.72 14.73 -3.02
N ASN A 40 0.20 15.96 -3.07
CA ASN A 40 -1.16 16.27 -2.64
C ASN A 40 -2.23 15.53 -3.47
N GLY A 41 -1.95 15.22 -4.73
CA GLY A 41 -2.84 14.40 -5.56
C GLY A 41 -2.94 12.96 -5.04
N HIS A 42 -1.81 12.35 -4.67
CA HIS A 42 -1.81 11.04 -4.03
C HIS A 42 -2.59 11.07 -2.71
N ARG A 43 -2.34 12.07 -1.86
CA ARG A 43 -3.05 12.25 -0.59
C ARG A 43 -4.55 12.37 -0.80
N TYR A 44 -4.98 13.19 -1.77
CA TYR A 44 -6.39 13.37 -2.10
C TYR A 44 -7.05 12.03 -2.48
N LEU A 45 -6.42 11.24 -3.37
CA LEU A 45 -6.96 9.94 -3.75
C LEU A 45 -7.07 8.96 -2.58
N ILE A 46 -6.08 8.94 -1.68
CA ILE A 46 -6.12 8.11 -0.47
C ILE A 46 -7.29 8.54 0.42
N GLN A 47 -7.48 9.84 0.64
CA GLN A 47 -8.59 10.36 1.44
C GLN A 47 -9.95 9.99 0.84
N GLN A 48 -10.12 10.18 -0.47
CA GLN A 48 -11.36 9.84 -1.16
C GLN A 48 -11.67 8.34 -1.09
N ALA A 49 -10.65 7.49 -1.25
CA ALA A 49 -10.82 6.05 -1.12
C ALA A 49 -11.16 5.65 0.33
N ALA A 50 -10.47 6.20 1.33
CA ALA A 50 -10.70 5.91 2.75
C ALA A 50 -12.09 6.38 3.23
N ALA A 51 -12.66 7.43 2.63
CA ALA A 51 -14.03 7.85 2.90
C ALA A 51 -15.08 6.88 2.33
N GLN A 52 -14.73 6.11 1.30
CA GLN A 52 -15.65 5.22 0.58
C GLN A 52 -15.59 3.76 1.04
N CYS A 53 -14.76 3.43 2.03
CA CYS A 53 -14.61 2.09 2.57
C CYS A 53 -14.53 2.10 4.10
N ASP A 54 -14.75 0.94 4.71
CA ASP A 54 -14.64 0.76 6.15
C ASP A 54 -13.18 0.70 6.59
N TRP A 55 -12.31 0.20 5.71
CA TRP A 55 -10.87 0.19 5.89
C TRP A 55 -10.14 0.25 4.55
N LEU A 56 -9.05 1.02 4.48
CA LEU A 56 -8.21 1.14 3.29
C LEU A 56 -6.82 0.54 3.56
N HIS A 57 -6.36 -0.32 2.66
CA HIS A 57 -4.98 -0.79 2.63
C HIS A 57 -4.19 -0.07 1.53
N LEU A 58 -3.06 0.52 1.88
CA LEU A 58 -2.17 1.21 0.95
C LEU A 58 -0.86 0.44 0.84
N PHE A 59 -0.54 -0.07 -0.34
CA PHE A 59 0.70 -0.78 -0.63
C PHE A 59 1.66 0.13 -1.40
N LEU A 60 2.81 0.43 -0.80
CA LEU A 60 3.84 1.22 -1.47
C LEU A 60 4.76 0.29 -2.28
N VAL A 61 4.93 0.57 -3.57
CA VAL A 61 5.82 -0.20 -4.44
C VAL A 61 7.28 0.10 -4.08
N LYS A 62 8.02 -0.94 -3.73
CA LYS A 62 9.48 -0.88 -3.60
C LYS A 62 10.08 -0.98 -5.00
N GLU A 63 10.76 0.09 -5.43
CA GLU A 63 11.45 0.16 -6.72
C GLU A 63 12.93 0.48 -6.46
N ASP A 64 13.84 -0.29 -7.04
CA ASP A 64 15.29 -0.15 -6.84
C ASP A 64 15.92 1.01 -7.65
N SER A 65 15.24 1.51 -8.69
CA SER A 65 15.78 2.51 -9.64
C SER A 65 15.11 3.89 -9.57
N SER A 66 14.41 4.20 -8.48
CA SER A 66 13.71 5.47 -8.33
C SER A 66 14.67 6.63 -8.02
N ARG A 67 14.41 7.81 -8.61
CA ARG A 67 15.11 9.07 -8.27
C ARG A 67 14.91 9.47 -6.80
N PHE A 68 13.80 9.06 -6.19
CA PHE A 68 13.55 9.21 -4.76
C PHE A 68 13.65 7.85 -4.05
N PRO A 69 14.55 7.70 -3.06
CA PRO A 69 14.70 6.47 -2.30
C PRO A 69 13.38 5.96 -1.73
N TYR A 70 13.22 4.64 -1.68
CA TYR A 70 12.00 4.02 -1.16
C TYR A 70 11.68 4.45 0.27
N GLU A 71 12.67 4.51 1.15
CA GLU A 71 12.45 4.92 2.55
C GLU A 71 12.02 6.39 2.65
N ASP A 72 12.53 7.27 1.80
CA ASP A 72 12.08 8.68 1.74
C ASP A 72 10.63 8.78 1.25
N ARG A 73 10.27 8.01 0.21
CA ARG A 73 8.88 7.93 -0.27
C ARG A 73 7.95 7.40 0.82
N LEU A 74 8.39 6.37 1.55
CA LEU A 74 7.63 5.78 2.64
C LEU A 74 7.42 6.77 3.79
N ASP A 75 8.47 7.48 4.20
CA ASP A 75 8.37 8.49 5.25
C ASP A 75 7.41 9.62 4.86
N LEU A 76 7.47 10.09 3.61
CA LEU A 76 6.54 11.09 3.08
C LEU A 76 5.09 10.57 3.06
N VAL A 77 4.87 9.33 2.67
CA VAL A 77 3.53 8.71 2.70
C VAL A 77 3.03 8.63 4.14
N LEU A 78 3.83 8.08 5.07
CA LEU A 78 3.44 7.92 6.47
C LEU A 78 3.08 9.26 7.12
N LYS A 79 3.90 10.29 6.91
CA LYS A 79 3.63 11.65 7.40
C LYS A 79 2.41 12.26 6.71
N GLY A 80 2.31 12.12 5.40
CA GLY A 80 1.24 12.69 4.59
C GLY A 80 -0.14 12.07 4.81
N THR A 81 -0.20 10.87 5.39
CA THR A 81 -1.44 10.16 5.68
C THR A 81 -1.70 9.93 7.16
N ALA A 82 -0.89 10.50 8.06
CA ALA A 82 -0.98 10.23 9.50
C ALA A 82 -2.34 10.63 10.10
N ASP A 83 -3.01 11.61 9.49
CA ASP A 83 -4.32 12.12 9.93
C ASP A 83 -5.50 11.34 9.32
N ILE A 84 -5.26 10.42 8.39
CA ILE A 84 -6.33 9.68 7.70
C ILE A 84 -6.71 8.46 8.54
N PRO A 85 -7.93 8.41 9.12
CA PRO A 85 -8.36 7.26 9.92
C PRO A 85 -8.64 6.05 9.04
N ARG A 86 -8.58 4.84 9.63
CA ARG A 86 -8.95 3.56 8.97
C ARG A 86 -8.09 3.24 7.75
N LEU A 87 -6.79 3.56 7.84
CA LEU A 87 -5.78 3.32 6.82
C LEU A 87 -4.66 2.46 7.40
N THR A 88 -4.24 1.43 6.66
CA THR A 88 -3.00 0.69 6.93
C THR A 88 -2.04 0.89 5.77
N VAL A 89 -0.85 1.40 6.05
CA VAL A 89 0.25 1.49 5.08
C VAL A 89 1.10 0.22 5.19
N HIS A 90 1.18 -0.53 4.09
CA HIS A 90 2.01 -1.70 3.93
C HIS A 90 3.31 -1.33 3.24
N ARG A 91 4.43 -1.73 3.85
CA ARG A 91 5.74 -1.67 3.19
C ARG A 91 5.73 -2.63 1.99
N GLY A 92 6.25 -2.17 0.86
CA GLY A 92 6.52 -3.03 -0.28
C GLY A 92 7.54 -4.09 0.09
N SER A 93 7.21 -5.35 -0.17
CA SER A 93 8.21 -6.43 -0.16
C SER A 93 9.00 -6.40 -1.46
N GLU A 94 10.27 -6.79 -1.42
CA GLU A 94 11.01 -7.15 -2.63
C GLU A 94 10.27 -8.31 -3.31
N TYR A 95 9.99 -8.16 -4.60
CA TYR A 95 9.42 -9.20 -5.45
C TYR A 95 10.51 -10.12 -5.98
#